data_AF-A0A2H3PBH4-F1
#
_entry.id   AF-A0A2H3PBH4-F1
#
_cell.length_a   1.000
_cell.length_b   1.000
_cell.length_c   1.000
_cell.angle_alpha   90.00
_cell.angle_beta   90.00
_cell.angle_gamma   90.00
#
_symmetry.space_group_name_H-M   'P 1'
#
loop_
_entity.id
_entity.type
_entity.pdbx_description
1 polymer ?
#
loop_
_entity_poly.entity_id
_entity_poly.type
_entity_poly.pdbx_seq_one_letter_code
_entity_poly.pdbx_strand_id
1 'polypeptide(L)'
;MPIDTLKASKRLRALGFSEEQAEGLTDLLRDAEAAAATKDDLDALERRFDERFNRLEERLDAQKEDTNARLNAQREHIEARFDAERTRTDGQFSQVNARFDALEQSVDERFAQVDARFDMLERSMDERFAQVDKQFAQMDQRFDTLEQSIDERFAQVDQRFAQVDQRFAQVDQRFAQVDKRFDEADEREKNRFQQLEATVKNYVTSRVMWAFGLLAVYITLLRYFGI
;
A
#
# COMPACT_ATOMS: atom_id res chain seq x y z
N MET A 1 89.80 54.06 57.42
CA MET A 1 90.78 54.52 58.42
C MET A 1 90.00 54.80 59.68
N PRO A 2 90.36 54.22 60.83
CA PRO A 2 89.65 54.47 62.08
C PRO A 2 89.69 55.96 62.43
N ILE A 3 88.58 56.53 62.90
CA ILE A 3 88.52 57.90 63.39
C ILE A 3 89.47 58.02 64.58
N ASP A 4 90.39 58.98 64.48
CA ASP A 4 91.24 59.37 65.61
C ASP A 4 90.39 60.10 66.66
N THR A 5 89.84 59.33 67.61
CA THR A 5 88.95 59.81 68.67
C THR A 5 89.63 60.87 69.54
N LEU A 6 90.96 60.83 69.66
CA LEU A 6 91.75 61.78 70.45
C LEU A 6 91.88 63.13 69.74
N LYS A 7 92.05 63.11 68.42
CA LYS A 7 92.03 64.31 67.57
C LYS A 7 90.62 64.90 67.44
N ALA A 8 89.59 64.07 67.42
CA ALA A 8 88.19 64.49 67.41
C ALA A 8 87.77 65.16 68.72
N SER A 9 88.11 64.57 69.88
CA SER A 9 87.83 65.13 71.22
C SER A 9 88.51 66.49 71.42
N LYS A 10 89.79 66.63 71.03
CA LYS A 10 90.51 67.91 71.10
C LYS A 10 89.86 69.02 70.26
N ARG A 11 89.29 68.70 69.10
CA ARG A 11 88.60 69.67 68.23
C ARG A 11 87.23 70.08 68.79
N LEU A 12 86.47 69.14 69.36
CA LEU A 12 85.18 69.42 70.01
C LEU A 12 85.38 70.35 71.22
N ARG A 13 86.41 70.10 72.04
CA ARG A 13 86.78 71.00 73.14
C ARG A 13 87.17 72.40 72.65
N ALA A 14 87.90 72.51 71.54
CA ALA A 14 88.28 73.78 70.94
C ALA A 14 87.09 74.58 70.35
N LEU A 15 85.97 73.91 70.05
CA LEU A 15 84.73 74.51 69.56
C LEU A 15 83.76 74.89 70.71
N GLY A 16 84.16 74.70 71.97
CA GLY A 16 83.41 75.14 73.15
C GLY A 16 82.56 74.08 73.84
N PHE A 17 82.67 72.80 73.47
CA PHE A 17 82.02 71.69 74.18
C PHE A 17 82.77 71.32 75.48
N SER A 18 82.06 70.90 76.53
CA SER A 18 82.69 70.45 77.78
C SER A 18 83.45 69.13 77.62
N GLU A 19 84.33 68.80 78.57
CA GLU A 19 85.11 67.57 78.56
C GLU A 19 84.24 66.30 78.49
N GLU A 20 83.19 66.22 79.30
CA GLU A 20 82.21 65.12 79.28
C GLU A 20 81.40 65.06 77.97
N GLN A 21 81.03 66.21 77.40
CA GLN A 21 80.30 66.28 76.13
C GLN A 21 81.18 65.86 74.95
N ALA A 22 82.46 66.26 74.95
CA ALA A 22 83.42 65.91 73.92
C ALA A 22 83.75 64.41 73.94
N GLU A 23 83.86 63.80 75.13
CA GLU A 23 84.06 62.34 75.27
C GLU A 23 82.83 61.54 74.84
N GLY A 24 81.63 61.90 75.30
CA GLY A 24 80.39 61.24 74.90
C GLY A 24 80.13 61.31 73.40
N LEU A 25 80.42 62.45 72.75
CA LEU A 25 80.33 62.58 71.29
C LEU A 25 81.39 61.74 70.55
N THR A 26 82.60 61.61 71.09
CA THR A 26 83.62 60.75 70.47
C THR A 26 83.36 59.26 70.64
N ASP A 27 82.78 58.84 71.77
CA ASP A 27 82.36 57.45 71.97
C ASP A 27 81.18 57.12 71.05
N LEU A 28 80.20 58.02 70.91
CA LEU A 28 79.12 57.87 69.93
C LEU A 28 79.64 57.80 68.49
N LEU A 29 80.67 58.58 68.13
CA LEU A 29 81.31 58.51 66.81
C LEU A 29 82.07 57.20 66.60
N ARG A 30 82.71 56.68 67.64
CA ARG A 30 83.41 55.39 67.60
C ARG A 30 82.43 54.23 67.46
N ASP A 31 81.33 54.25 68.19
CA ASP A 31 80.28 53.23 68.11
C ASP A 31 79.55 53.31 66.75
N ALA A 32 79.32 54.52 66.24
CA ALA A 32 78.75 54.72 64.90
C ALA A 32 79.68 54.22 63.79
N GLU A 33 81.00 54.37 63.94
CA GLU A 33 81.99 53.83 62.99
C GLU A 33 82.12 52.31 63.10
N ALA A 34 82.09 51.75 64.31
CA ALA A 34 82.10 50.29 64.51
C ALA A 34 80.83 49.60 63.97
N ALA A 35 79.71 50.33 63.93
CA ALA A 35 78.47 49.87 63.31
C ALA A 35 78.37 50.18 61.79
N ALA A 36 79.27 51.00 61.25
CA ALA A 36 79.28 51.33 59.83
C ALA A 36 79.94 50.22 59.01
N ALA A 37 79.34 49.91 57.86
CA ALA A 37 79.94 48.98 56.91
C ALA A 37 81.31 49.50 56.45
N THR A 38 82.33 48.64 56.50
CA THR A 38 83.66 48.97 55.99
C THR A 38 83.68 48.90 54.47
N LYS A 39 84.72 49.45 53.84
CA LYS A 39 84.91 49.32 52.39
C LYS A 39 85.00 47.85 51.97
N ASP A 40 85.69 47.02 52.75
CA ASP A 40 85.84 45.59 52.45
C ASP A 40 84.49 44.85 52.54
N ASP A 41 83.60 45.26 53.46
CA ASP A 41 82.24 44.72 53.56
C ASP A 41 81.39 45.09 52.34
N LEU A 42 81.56 46.33 51.83
CA LEU A 42 80.91 46.80 50.60
C LEU A 42 81.44 46.06 49.37
N ASP A 43 82.76 45.87 49.24
CA ASP A 43 83.38 45.11 48.15
C ASP A 43 82.93 43.63 48.18
N ALA A 44 82.80 43.04 49.38
CA ALA A 44 82.27 41.68 49.54
C ALA A 44 80.77 41.58 49.22
N LEU A 45 80.01 42.65 49.45
CA LEU A 45 78.60 42.74 49.06
C LEU A 45 78.46 42.89 47.55
N GLU A 46 79.27 43.74 46.90
CA GLU A 46 79.32 43.93 45.45
C GLU A 46 79.60 42.59 44.73
N ARG A 47 80.64 41.87 45.15
CA ARG A 47 80.94 40.52 44.60
C ARG A 47 79.77 39.55 44.74
N ARG A 48 79.09 39.55 45.89
CA ARG A 48 77.91 38.70 46.11
C ARG A 48 76.74 39.10 45.23
N PHE A 49 76.56 40.39 44.98
CA PHE A 49 75.56 40.86 44.03
C PHE A 49 75.91 40.43 42.61
N ASP A 50 77.14 40.64 42.15
CA ASP A 50 77.58 40.23 40.81
C ASP A 50 77.41 38.71 40.60
N GLU A 51 77.83 37.88 41.55
CA GLU A 51 77.62 36.43 41.49
C GLU A 51 76.14 36.04 41.46
N ARG A 52 75.27 36.81 42.12
CA ARG A 52 73.82 36.56 42.09
C ARG A 52 73.21 37.04 40.78
N PHE A 53 73.66 38.17 40.24
CA PHE A 53 73.24 38.70 38.95
C PHE A 53 73.63 37.74 37.83
N ASN A 54 74.88 37.30 37.77
CA ASN A 54 75.34 36.33 36.77
C ASN A 54 74.54 35.02 36.83
N ARG A 55 74.30 34.49 38.04
CA ARG A 55 73.44 33.30 38.22
C ARG A 55 71.99 33.53 37.82
N LEU A 56 71.46 34.74 38.00
CA LEU A 56 70.11 35.09 37.56
C LEU A 56 70.03 35.18 36.04
N GLU A 57 71.02 35.78 35.39
CA GLU A 57 71.12 35.85 33.93
C GLU A 57 71.19 34.46 33.31
N GLU A 58 72.08 33.59 33.81
CA GLU A 58 72.18 32.19 33.36
C GLU A 58 70.85 31.44 33.52
N ARG A 59 70.16 31.59 34.66
CA ARG A 59 68.85 30.98 34.89
C ARG A 59 67.78 31.50 33.95
N LEU A 60 67.78 32.81 33.70
CA LEU A 60 66.81 33.46 32.83
C LEU A 60 67.00 33.00 31.38
N ASP A 61 68.24 32.87 30.92
CA ASP A 61 68.55 32.41 29.57
C ASP A 61 68.24 30.92 29.40
N ALA A 62 68.59 30.08 30.38
CA ALA A 62 68.17 28.68 30.39
C ALA A 62 66.64 28.53 30.40
N GLN A 63 65.93 29.38 31.15
CA GLN A 63 64.46 29.38 31.18
C GLN A 63 63.86 29.83 29.84
N LYS A 64 64.42 30.84 29.18
CA LYS A 64 64.00 31.26 27.83
C LYS A 64 64.20 30.13 26.83
N GLU A 65 65.33 29.44 26.90
CA GLU A 65 65.64 28.33 26.00
C GLU A 65 64.67 27.15 26.20
N ASP A 66 64.43 26.73 27.45
CA ASP A 66 63.43 25.69 27.77
C ASP A 66 62.02 26.10 27.34
N THR A 67 61.63 27.37 27.57
CA THR A 67 60.32 27.88 27.15
C THR A 67 60.18 27.87 25.63
N ASN A 68 61.20 28.31 24.90
CA ASN A 68 61.21 28.28 23.43
C ASN A 68 61.17 26.86 22.88
N ALA A 69 61.92 25.94 23.48
CA ALA A 69 61.90 24.52 23.10
C ALA A 69 60.50 23.91 23.30
N ARG A 70 59.85 24.21 24.43
CA ARG A 70 58.47 23.75 24.71
C ARG A 70 57.46 24.34 23.73
N LEU A 71 57.55 25.63 23.43
CA LEU A 71 56.66 26.29 22.46
C LEU A 71 56.82 25.71 21.05
N ASN A 72 58.05 25.44 20.62
CA ASN A 72 58.32 24.81 19.33
C ASN A 72 57.76 23.39 19.27
N ALA A 73 58.02 22.57 20.30
CA ALA A 73 57.49 21.21 20.37
C ALA A 73 55.93 21.20 20.40
N GLN A 74 55.32 22.13 21.13
CA GLN A 74 53.86 22.29 21.13
C GLN A 74 53.33 22.70 19.76
N ARG A 75 54.00 23.62 19.07
CA ARG A 75 53.63 24.05 17.73
C ARG A 75 53.67 22.89 16.74
N GLU A 76 54.75 22.12 16.72
CA GLU A 76 54.90 20.94 15.86
C GLU A 76 53.81 19.89 16.15
N HIS A 77 53.54 19.61 17.43
CA HIS A 77 52.48 18.68 17.82
C HIS A 77 51.08 19.16 17.37
N ILE A 78 50.81 20.46 17.49
CA ILE A 78 49.55 21.07 17.04
C ILE A 78 49.42 20.96 15.51
N GLU A 79 50.46 21.30 14.77
CA GLU A 79 50.50 21.19 13.30
C GLU A 79 50.25 19.73 12.86
N ALA A 80 50.96 18.77 13.45
CA ALA A 80 50.76 17.35 13.16
C ALA A 80 49.33 16.87 13.48
N ARG A 81 48.73 17.35 14.58
CA ARG A 81 47.35 17.01 14.93
C ARG A 81 46.36 17.60 13.93
N PHE A 82 46.56 18.85 13.50
CA PHE A 82 45.70 19.48 12.49
C PHE A 82 45.78 18.77 11.15
N ASP A 83 46.97 18.36 10.71
CA ASP A 83 47.14 17.61 9.47
C ASP A 83 46.47 16.23 9.52
N ALA A 84 46.60 15.54 10.65
CA ALA A 84 45.92 14.27 10.88
C ALA A 84 44.39 14.43 10.88
N GLU A 85 43.88 15.48 11.52
CA GLU A 85 42.45 15.80 11.54
C GLU A 85 41.93 16.17 10.15
N ARG A 86 42.68 17.00 9.40
CA ARG A 86 42.34 17.35 8.02
C ARG A 86 42.26 16.12 7.13
N THR A 87 43.27 15.26 7.20
CA THR A 87 43.31 14.00 6.44
C THR A 87 42.14 13.08 6.82
N ARG A 88 41.80 12.99 8.10
CA ARG A 88 40.64 12.21 8.57
C ARG A 88 39.33 12.78 8.03
N THR A 89 39.15 14.08 8.10
CA THR A 89 37.97 14.77 7.59
C THR A 89 37.82 14.60 6.08
N ASP A 90 38.89 14.76 5.32
CA ASP A 90 38.89 14.55 3.86
C ASP A 90 38.54 13.10 3.50
N GLY A 91 39.05 12.13 4.27
CA GLY A 91 38.70 10.71 4.13
C GLY A 91 37.23 10.43 4.44
N GLN A 92 36.69 11.06 5.49
CA GLN A 92 35.27 10.95 5.84
C GLN A 92 34.37 11.56 4.77
N PHE A 93 34.70 12.73 4.23
CA PHE A 93 33.95 13.33 3.12
C PHE A 93 33.98 12.45 1.87
N SER A 94 35.14 11.90 1.53
CA SER A 94 35.28 10.98 0.39
C SER A 94 34.41 9.72 0.58
N GLN A 95 34.37 9.17 1.80
CA GLN A 95 33.51 8.03 2.13
C GLN A 95 32.02 8.39 2.05
N VAL A 96 31.63 9.58 2.51
CA VAL A 96 30.24 10.04 2.43
C VAL A 96 29.82 10.20 0.98
N ASN A 97 30.65 10.82 0.13
CA ASN A 97 30.37 10.98 -1.30
C ASN A 97 30.22 9.60 -1.97
N ALA A 98 31.13 8.66 -1.72
CA ALA A 98 31.03 7.31 -2.28
C ALA A 98 29.74 6.58 -1.84
N ARG A 99 29.29 6.77 -0.60
CA ARG A 99 28.00 6.21 -0.12
C ARG A 99 26.80 6.90 -0.76
N PHE A 100 26.90 8.20 -1.03
CA PHE A 100 25.86 8.96 -1.71
C PHE A 100 25.72 8.51 -3.17
N ASP A 101 26.84 8.39 -3.90
CA ASP A 101 26.87 7.90 -5.28
C ASP A 101 26.30 6.48 -5.37
N ALA A 102 26.67 5.59 -4.44
CA ALA A 102 26.14 4.24 -4.38
C ALA A 102 24.64 4.21 -4.06
N LEU A 103 24.16 5.13 -3.22
CA LEU A 103 22.74 5.25 -2.91
C LEU A 103 21.96 5.75 -4.11
N GLU A 104 22.47 6.76 -4.83
CA GLU A 104 21.88 7.30 -6.05
C GLU A 104 21.72 6.20 -7.10
N GLN A 105 22.78 5.44 -7.38
CA GLN A 105 22.72 4.29 -8.29
C GLN A 105 21.70 3.23 -7.83
N SER A 106 21.69 2.89 -6.54
CA SER A 106 20.74 1.91 -6.02
C SER A 106 19.29 2.36 -6.13
N VAL A 107 19.04 3.66 -5.98
CA VAL A 107 17.72 4.27 -6.11
C VAL A 107 17.29 4.26 -7.57
N ASP A 108 18.16 4.67 -8.49
CA ASP A 108 17.88 4.67 -9.93
C ASP A 108 17.57 3.27 -10.46
N GLU A 109 18.36 2.26 -10.08
CA GLU A 109 18.12 0.86 -10.44
C GLU A 109 16.76 0.37 -9.93
N ARG A 110 16.39 0.73 -8.69
CA ARG A 110 15.10 0.37 -8.11
C ARG A 110 13.94 1.04 -8.83
N PHE A 111 14.06 2.32 -9.18
CA PHE A 111 13.04 3.02 -9.95
C PHE A 111 12.86 2.41 -11.34
N ALA A 112 13.95 2.13 -12.05
CA ALA A 112 13.90 1.46 -13.35
C ALA A 112 13.23 0.07 -13.25
N GLN A 113 13.50 -0.68 -12.17
CA GLN A 113 12.85 -1.98 -11.94
C GLN A 113 11.36 -1.84 -11.62
N VAL A 114 10.96 -0.78 -10.91
CA VAL A 114 9.55 -0.47 -10.64
C VAL A 114 8.83 -0.10 -11.93
N ASP A 115 9.41 0.76 -12.76
CA ASP A 115 8.84 1.14 -14.05
C ASP A 115 8.65 -0.09 -14.95
N ALA A 116 9.66 -0.96 -15.06
CA ALA A 116 9.56 -2.19 -15.83
C ALA A 116 8.45 -3.15 -15.32
N ARG A 117 8.20 -3.19 -14.01
CA ARG A 117 7.12 -3.98 -13.42
C ARG A 117 5.75 -3.37 -13.72
N PHE A 118 5.63 -2.04 -13.68
CA PHE A 118 4.39 -1.36 -14.05
C PHE A 118 4.05 -1.58 -15.52
N ASP A 119 5.02 -1.43 -16.42
CA ASP A 119 4.89 -1.75 -17.85
C ASP A 119 4.40 -3.18 -18.08
N MET A 120 4.98 -4.15 -17.36
CA MET A 120 4.57 -5.55 -17.46
C MET A 120 3.14 -5.76 -16.96
N LEU A 121 2.78 -5.12 -15.85
CA LEU A 121 1.45 -5.21 -15.28
C LEU A 121 0.40 -4.62 -16.22
N GLU A 122 0.67 -3.45 -16.80
CA GLU A 122 -0.19 -2.78 -17.77
C GLU A 122 -0.45 -3.68 -18.98
N ARG A 123 0.61 -4.21 -19.61
CA ARG A 123 0.48 -5.14 -20.74
C ARG A 123 -0.33 -6.39 -20.37
N SER A 124 -0.07 -6.97 -19.19
CA SER A 124 -0.82 -8.16 -18.73
C SER A 124 -2.28 -7.86 -18.47
N MET A 125 -2.60 -6.67 -17.94
CA MET A 125 -3.99 -6.22 -17.77
C MET A 125 -4.67 -6.04 -19.11
N ASP A 126 -4.04 -5.35 -20.06
CA ASP A 126 -4.58 -5.12 -21.41
C ASP A 126 -4.88 -6.45 -22.12
N GLU A 127 -3.94 -7.40 -22.08
CA GLU A 127 -4.14 -8.73 -22.65
C GLU A 127 -5.33 -9.47 -22.01
N ARG A 128 -5.46 -9.40 -20.69
CA ARG A 128 -6.57 -10.03 -19.96
C ARG A 128 -7.90 -9.36 -20.27
N PHE A 129 -7.95 -8.04 -20.35
CA PHE A 129 -9.16 -7.31 -20.73
C PHE A 129 -9.56 -7.65 -22.16
N ALA A 130 -8.63 -7.65 -23.11
CA ALA A 130 -8.90 -8.06 -24.48
C ALA A 130 -9.41 -9.52 -24.58
N GLN A 131 -8.89 -10.42 -23.74
CA GLN A 131 -9.39 -11.80 -23.67
C GLN A 131 -10.82 -11.86 -23.12
N VAL A 132 -11.13 -11.06 -22.10
CA VAL A 132 -12.47 -10.96 -21.52
C VAL A 132 -13.46 -10.41 -22.55
N ASP A 133 -13.11 -9.33 -23.25
CA ASP A 133 -13.94 -8.75 -24.31
C ASP A 133 -14.24 -9.77 -25.41
N LYS A 134 -13.24 -10.57 -25.81
CA LYS A 134 -13.43 -11.65 -26.78
C LYS A 134 -14.39 -12.73 -26.27
N GLN A 135 -14.32 -13.09 -24.99
CA GLN A 135 -15.25 -14.07 -24.41
C GLN A 135 -16.68 -13.53 -24.34
N PHE A 136 -16.86 -12.26 -23.99
CA PHE A 136 -18.17 -11.61 -24.01
C PHE A 136 -18.75 -11.58 -25.43
N ALA A 137 -17.97 -11.16 -26.43
CA ALA A 137 -18.43 -11.17 -27.82
C ALA A 137 -18.83 -12.58 -28.31
N GLN A 138 -18.09 -13.62 -27.91
CA GLN A 138 -18.47 -15.01 -28.22
C GLN A 138 -19.75 -15.45 -27.50
N MET A 139 -19.95 -14.99 -26.27
CA MET A 139 -21.16 -15.29 -25.51
C MET A 139 -22.38 -14.62 -26.15
N ASP A 140 -22.27 -13.36 -26.56
CA ASP A 140 -23.32 -12.62 -27.26
C ASP A 140 -23.72 -13.34 -28.56
N GLN A 141 -22.74 -13.75 -29.38
CA GLN A 141 -23.02 -14.52 -30.60
C GLN A 141 -23.75 -15.85 -30.32
N ARG A 142 -23.41 -16.53 -29.23
CA ARG A 142 -24.09 -17.77 -28.82
C ARG A 142 -25.51 -17.51 -28.36
N PHE A 143 -25.74 -16.40 -27.66
CA PHE A 143 -27.09 -15.98 -27.27
C PHE A 143 -27.94 -15.63 -28.48
N ASP A 144 -27.42 -14.85 -29.43
CA ASP A 144 -28.12 -14.52 -30.68
C ASP A 144 -28.50 -15.78 -31.46
N THR A 145 -27.55 -16.73 -31.58
CA THR A 145 -27.80 -18.01 -32.25
C THR A 145 -28.86 -18.85 -31.53
N LEU A 146 -28.85 -18.83 -30.19
CA LEU A 146 -29.83 -19.56 -29.38
C LEU A 146 -31.23 -18.94 -29.53
N GLU A 147 -31.33 -17.61 -29.49
CA GLU A 147 -32.58 -16.88 -29.71
C GLU A 147 -33.19 -17.23 -31.06
N GLN A 148 -32.40 -17.15 -32.14
CA GLN A 148 -32.85 -17.55 -33.48
C GLN A 148 -33.31 -19.01 -33.53
N SER A 149 -32.55 -19.94 -32.94
CA SER A 149 -32.95 -21.35 -32.91
C SER A 149 -34.24 -21.59 -32.11
N ILE A 150 -34.48 -20.81 -31.06
CA ILE A 150 -35.71 -20.89 -30.26
C ILE A 150 -36.88 -20.38 -31.09
N ASP A 151 -36.74 -19.22 -31.72
CA ASP A 151 -37.77 -18.62 -32.58
C ASP A 151 -38.16 -19.55 -33.73
N GLU A 152 -37.19 -20.15 -34.41
CA GLU A 152 -37.44 -21.14 -35.46
C GLU A 152 -38.22 -22.36 -34.95
N ARG A 153 -37.88 -22.87 -33.77
CA ARG A 153 -38.58 -24.00 -33.16
C ARG A 153 -40.01 -23.63 -32.77
N PHE A 154 -40.23 -22.45 -32.21
CA PHE A 154 -41.58 -21.98 -31.89
C PHE A 154 -42.42 -21.82 -33.16
N ALA A 155 -41.88 -21.24 -34.23
CA ALA A 155 -42.57 -21.14 -35.51
C ALA A 155 -42.93 -22.53 -36.09
N GLN A 156 -42.04 -23.51 -35.98
CA GLN A 156 -42.35 -24.90 -36.37
C GLN A 156 -43.45 -25.52 -35.51
N VAL A 157 -43.46 -25.26 -34.21
CA VAL A 157 -44.50 -25.73 -33.29
C VAL A 157 -45.86 -25.11 -33.67
N ASP A 158 -45.91 -23.81 -33.90
CA ASP A 158 -47.13 -23.11 -34.33
C ASP A 158 -47.67 -23.68 -35.66
N GLN A 159 -46.78 -23.96 -36.62
CA GLN A 159 -47.17 -24.59 -37.88
C GLN A 159 -47.78 -25.98 -37.67
N ARG A 160 -47.21 -26.79 -36.77
CA ARG A 160 -47.75 -28.12 -36.45
C ARG A 160 -49.09 -28.03 -35.75
N PHE A 161 -49.28 -27.07 -34.84
CA PHE A 161 -50.58 -26.83 -34.22
C PHE A 161 -51.65 -26.43 -35.25
N ALA A 162 -51.33 -25.52 -36.17
CA ALA A 162 -52.24 -25.17 -37.26
C ALA A 162 -52.63 -26.37 -38.14
N GLN A 163 -51.70 -27.28 -38.42
CA GLN A 163 -51.99 -28.52 -39.14
C GLN A 163 -52.89 -29.47 -38.33
N VAL A 164 -52.67 -29.55 -37.02
CA VAL A 164 -53.51 -30.34 -36.10
C VAL A 164 -54.93 -29.79 -36.08
N ASP A 165 -55.10 -28.47 -35.95
CA ASP A 165 -56.41 -27.81 -36.00
C ASP A 165 -57.15 -28.09 -37.32
N GLN A 166 -56.43 -28.02 -38.45
CA GLN A 166 -57.01 -28.36 -39.75
C GLN A 166 -57.48 -29.82 -39.83
N ARG A 167 -56.71 -30.75 -39.25
CA ARG A 167 -57.11 -32.18 -39.20
C ARG A 167 -58.30 -32.39 -38.30
N PHE A 168 -58.38 -31.71 -37.16
CA PHE A 168 -59.57 -31.77 -36.28
C PHE A 168 -60.81 -31.24 -37.00
N ALA A 169 -60.71 -30.09 -37.69
CA ALA A 169 -61.83 -29.57 -38.48
C ALA A 169 -62.31 -30.56 -39.58
N GLN A 170 -61.39 -31.29 -40.22
CA GLN A 170 -61.75 -32.34 -41.17
C GLN A 170 -62.44 -33.55 -40.51
N VAL A 171 -61.99 -33.92 -39.30
CA VAL A 171 -62.61 -34.97 -38.50
C VAL A 171 -64.03 -34.57 -38.10
N ASP A 172 -64.23 -33.35 -37.62
CA ASP A 172 -65.56 -32.81 -37.28
C ASP A 172 -66.50 -32.83 -38.48
N GLN A 173 -66.04 -32.43 -39.66
CA GLN A 173 -66.82 -32.52 -40.90
C GLN A 173 -67.21 -33.98 -41.23
N ARG A 174 -66.30 -34.93 -41.04
CA ARG A 174 -66.60 -36.35 -41.26
C ARG A 174 -67.61 -36.88 -40.26
N PHE A 175 -67.52 -36.51 -38.98
CA PHE A 175 -68.50 -36.87 -37.97
C PHE A 175 -69.88 -36.31 -38.31
N ALA A 176 -69.99 -35.03 -38.69
CA ALA A 176 -71.25 -34.44 -39.13
C ALA A 176 -71.86 -35.16 -40.34
N GLN A 177 -71.04 -35.64 -41.28
CA GLN A 177 -71.51 -36.46 -42.41
C GLN A 177 -72.00 -37.84 -41.96
N VAL A 178 -71.34 -38.45 -40.98
CA VAL A 178 -71.75 -39.74 -40.40
C VAL A 178 -73.08 -39.58 -39.67
N ASP A 179 -73.23 -38.55 -38.84
CA ASP A 179 -74.48 -38.25 -38.13
C ASP A 179 -75.63 -38.08 -39.12
N LYS A 180 -75.45 -37.29 -40.18
CA LYS A 180 -76.46 -37.15 -41.24
C LYS A 180 -76.84 -38.47 -41.89
N ARG A 181 -75.87 -39.36 -42.13
CA ARG A 181 -76.14 -40.70 -42.69
C ARG A 181 -76.89 -41.60 -41.72
N PHE A 182 -76.64 -41.47 -40.42
CA PHE A 182 -77.42 -42.16 -39.38
C PHE A 182 -78.85 -41.63 -39.33
N ASP A 183 -79.06 -40.32 -39.33
CA ASP A 183 -80.41 -39.72 -39.40
C ASP A 183 -81.19 -40.20 -40.62
N GLU A 184 -80.54 -40.23 -41.80
CA GLU A 184 -81.14 -40.75 -43.04
C GLU A 184 -81.44 -42.26 -42.96
N ALA A 185 -80.61 -43.04 -42.27
CA ALA A 185 -80.82 -44.48 -42.09
C ALA A 185 -81.99 -44.75 -41.13
N ASP A 186 -82.05 -44.03 -40.01
CA ASP A 186 -83.14 -44.09 -39.03
C ASP A 186 -84.49 -43.74 -39.69
N GLU A 187 -84.53 -42.68 -40.50
CA GLU A 187 -85.74 -42.32 -41.24
C GLU A 187 -86.13 -43.38 -42.27
N ARG A 188 -85.17 -44.00 -42.98
CA ARG A 188 -85.47 -45.12 -43.88
C ARG A 188 -86.02 -46.33 -43.12
N GLU A 189 -85.50 -46.60 -41.93
CA GLU A 189 -85.97 -47.71 -41.09
C GLU A 189 -87.40 -47.45 -40.59
N LYS A 190 -87.70 -46.26 -40.07
CA LYS A 190 -89.07 -45.87 -39.68
C LYS A 190 -90.04 -46.02 -40.85
N ASN A 191 -89.67 -45.52 -42.02
CA ASN A 191 -90.50 -45.62 -43.23
C ASN A 191 -90.74 -47.08 -43.64
N ARG A 192 -89.71 -47.93 -43.58
CA ARG A 192 -89.85 -49.37 -43.84
C ARG A 192 -90.77 -50.04 -42.83
N PHE A 193 -90.66 -49.70 -41.54
CA PHE A 193 -91.52 -50.24 -40.50
C PHE A 193 -92.98 -49.84 -40.72
N GLN A 194 -93.26 -48.59 -41.03
CA GLN A 194 -94.61 -48.13 -41.39
C GLN A 194 -95.18 -48.85 -42.61
N GLN A 195 -94.36 -49.07 -43.65
CA GLN A 195 -94.75 -49.86 -44.81
C GLN A 195 -95.04 -51.32 -44.44
N LEU A 196 -94.23 -51.92 -43.57
CA LEU A 196 -94.45 -53.28 -43.06
C LEU A 196 -95.76 -53.36 -42.26
N GLU A 197 -96.01 -52.42 -41.34
CA GLU A 197 -97.26 -52.35 -40.59
C GLU A 197 -98.47 -52.22 -41.51
N ALA A 198 -98.40 -51.36 -42.53
CA ALA A 198 -99.48 -51.19 -43.49
C ALA A 198 -99.75 -52.47 -44.31
N THR A 199 -98.70 -53.14 -44.78
CA THR A 199 -98.84 -54.40 -45.54
C THR A 199 -99.37 -55.54 -44.67
N VAL A 200 -98.88 -55.68 -43.43
CA VAL A 200 -99.38 -56.64 -42.45
C VAL A 200 -100.84 -56.35 -42.11
N LYS A 201 -101.20 -55.09 -41.82
CA LYS A 201 -102.58 -54.69 -41.54
C LYS A 201 -103.50 -55.03 -42.71
N ASN A 202 -103.14 -54.65 -43.94
CA ASN A 202 -103.91 -54.98 -45.14
C ASN A 202 -104.06 -56.49 -45.35
N TYR A 203 -103.00 -57.26 -45.12
CA TYR A 203 -103.03 -58.72 -45.23
C TYR A 203 -103.96 -59.35 -44.19
N VAL A 204 -103.85 -58.95 -42.91
CA VAL A 204 -104.71 -59.43 -41.82
C VAL A 204 -106.16 -59.03 -42.06
N THR A 205 -106.44 -57.77 -42.39
CA THR A 205 -107.80 -57.29 -42.67
C THR A 205 -108.44 -58.05 -43.84
N SER A 206 -107.69 -58.29 -44.91
CA SER A 206 -108.18 -59.07 -46.06
C SER A 206 -108.50 -60.51 -45.66
N ARG A 207 -107.61 -61.18 -44.92
CA ARG A 207 -107.84 -62.55 -44.43
C ARG A 207 -109.04 -62.65 -43.48
N VAL A 208 -109.19 -61.68 -42.59
CA VAL A 208 -110.33 -61.59 -41.67
C VAL A 208 -111.63 -61.35 -42.44
N MET A 209 -111.65 -60.45 -43.43
CA MET A 209 -112.81 -60.23 -44.31
C MET A 209 -113.19 -61.51 -45.08
N TRP A 210 -112.21 -62.23 -45.64
CA TRP A 210 -112.46 -63.52 -46.30
C TRP A 210 -112.99 -64.57 -45.32
N ALA A 211 -112.47 -64.64 -44.10
CA ALA A 211 -112.97 -65.55 -43.06
C ALA A 211 -114.42 -65.24 -42.68
N PHE A 212 -114.77 -63.95 -42.49
CA PHE A 212 -116.15 -63.53 -42.27
C PHE A 212 -117.06 -63.83 -43.46
N GLY A 213 -116.58 -63.60 -44.69
CA GLY A 213 -117.32 -63.94 -45.91
C GLY A 213 -117.59 -65.44 -46.03
N LEU A 214 -116.57 -66.28 -45.81
CA LEU A 214 -116.71 -67.74 -45.78
C LEU A 214 -117.64 -68.21 -44.66
N LEU A 215 -117.56 -67.60 -43.47
CA LEU A 215 -118.45 -67.89 -42.35
C LEU A 215 -119.91 -67.53 -42.69
N ALA A 216 -120.15 -66.37 -43.32
CA ALA A 216 -121.48 -65.96 -43.76
C ALA A 216 -122.05 -66.90 -44.83
N VAL A 217 -121.22 -67.33 -45.79
CA VAL A 217 -121.60 -68.35 -46.80
C VAL A 217 -121.94 -69.68 -46.12
N TYR A 218 -121.11 -70.13 -45.17
CA TYR A 218 -121.32 -71.37 -44.42
C TYR A 218 -122.65 -71.35 -43.63
N ILE A 219 -122.94 -70.26 -42.91
CA ILE A 219 -124.22 -70.07 -42.21
C ILE A 219 -125.40 -70.08 -43.19
N THR A 220 -125.25 -69.47 -44.37
CA THR A 220 -126.30 -69.45 -45.40
C THR A 220 -126.56 -70.84 -45.98
N LEU A 221 -125.51 -71.63 -46.21
CA LEU A 221 -125.62 -73.02 -46.66
C LEU A 221 -126.31 -73.90 -45.62
N LEU A 222 -125.98 -73.78 -44.32
CA LEU A 222 -126.70 -74.50 -43.26
C LEU A 222 -128.20 -74.19 -43.28
N ARG A 223 -128.55 -72.90 -43.42
CA ARG A 223 -129.94 -72.44 -43.50
C ARG A 223 -130.67 -72.95 -44.76
N TYR A 224 -129.96 -73.11 -45.87
CA TYR A 224 -130.51 -73.64 -47.13
C TYR A 224 -130.71 -75.17 -47.08
N PHE A 225 -129.81 -75.90 -46.43
CA PHE A 225 -129.86 -77.36 -46.32
C PHE A 225 -130.68 -77.90 -45.14
N GLY A 226 -131.33 -77.02 -44.36
CA GLY A 226 -132.33 -77.43 -43.38
C GLY A 226 -131.78 -78.15 -42.14
N ILE A 227 -130.65 -77.65 -41.61
CA ILE A 227 -130.17 -77.91 -40.23
C ILE A 227 -130.14 -76.58 -39.49
#